data_AF-A0A8J2MRV8-F1
#
_entry.id   AF-A0A8J2MRV8-F1
#
_cell.length_a   1.000
_cell.length_b   1.000
_cell.length_c   1.000
_cell.angle_alpha   90.00
_cell.angle_beta   90.00
_cell.angle_gamma   90.00
#
_symmetry.space_group_name_H-M   'P 1'
#
loop_
_entity.id
_entity.type
_entity.pdbx_description
1 polymer ?
#
loop_
_entity_poly.entity_id
_entity_poly.type
_entity_poly.pdbx_seq_one_letter_code
_entity_poly.pdbx_strand_id
1 'polypeptide(L)'
;MGDNNTDDIYAIVEFLPSPTDGKKEVDIVPSSWLTQVDEESYSYYPDPDNYHKLDKYVQELRNAKNSWSKYPVQIISYADYSQAKRRLKRSFTTTNVKSTDESSRPIGKPLMMSQARVLNEMNDVLPMHDEGSSSGFIEKNKSKKKMNSKLMVKKNSTDTITMISEAREGIDLESLKEFISAKMREQTESVKRYLINEKKSLQYDMKKYVDEIKNTLIANKVATNPQQSASSAIETLNVELPIKNLGDFQKFDTDLTEKASKREALLTFFRIKIFGENTAKGCITKMASALITKNVEKNYSGTGKKIKGERKLNFSATETFKCMEDVVKEKLGDCEDCKHFAGKVGRWLSGQGDREQGRKQRSLSL
;
A
#
# COMPACT_ATOMS: atom_id res chain seq x y z
N MET A 1 24.04 -31.53 -1.10
CA MET A 1 24.75 -30.38 -0.50
C MET A 1 24.07 -29.12 -1.00
N GLY A 2 23.41 -28.40 -0.11
CA GLY A 2 22.85 -27.07 -0.35
C GLY A 2 22.65 -26.47 1.04
N ASP A 3 23.32 -25.37 1.32
CA ASP A 3 23.27 -24.66 2.59
C ASP A 3 21.81 -24.39 2.98
N ASN A 4 21.35 -25.03 4.06
CA ASN A 4 20.11 -24.65 4.73
C ASN A 4 20.37 -23.32 5.45
N ASN A 5 20.30 -22.24 4.70
CA ASN A 5 20.22 -20.90 5.25
C ASN A 5 18.91 -20.83 6.05
N THR A 6 19.00 -20.69 7.37
CA THR A 6 17.86 -20.71 8.31
C THR A 6 16.86 -19.55 8.12
N ASP A 7 17.09 -18.69 7.12
CA ASP A 7 16.31 -17.49 6.81
C ASP A 7 15.28 -17.68 5.68
N ASP A 8 15.29 -18.82 4.98
CA ASP A 8 14.42 -19.12 3.83
C ASP A 8 13.10 -19.82 4.22
N ILE A 9 12.41 -19.22 5.20
CA ILE A 9 11.21 -19.78 5.81
C ILE A 9 9.97 -19.66 4.90
N TYR A 10 9.96 -18.67 4.00
CA TYR A 10 8.86 -18.41 3.07
C TYR A 10 9.34 -18.47 1.63
N ALA A 11 8.44 -18.88 0.74
CA ALA A 11 8.63 -18.88 -0.69
C ALA A 11 7.54 -18.04 -1.36
N ILE A 12 7.92 -17.30 -2.39
CA ILE A 12 6.97 -16.71 -3.33
C ILE A 12 6.78 -17.70 -4.48
N VAL A 13 5.54 -18.09 -4.73
CA VAL A 13 5.17 -19.12 -5.70
C VAL A 13 4.17 -18.60 -6.72
N GLU A 14 4.28 -19.08 -7.96
CA GLU A 14 3.31 -18.88 -9.03
C GLU A 14 2.55 -20.19 -9.28
N PHE A 15 1.23 -20.19 -9.17
CA PHE A 15 0.39 -21.38 -9.37
C PHE A 15 0.20 -21.70 -10.86
N LEU A 16 0.30 -22.97 -11.23
CA LEU A 16 0.22 -23.46 -12.61
C LEU A 16 -0.88 -24.53 -12.78
N PRO A 17 -1.56 -24.59 -13.94
CA PRO A 17 -1.63 -23.55 -14.97
C PRO A 17 -2.45 -22.35 -14.47
N SER A 18 -2.15 -21.13 -14.92
CA SER A 18 -2.98 -19.99 -14.55
C SER A 18 -4.38 -20.14 -15.16
N PRO A 19 -5.46 -20.05 -14.36
CA PRO A 19 -6.83 -20.19 -14.84
C PRO A 19 -7.31 -19.00 -15.68
N THR A 20 -6.56 -17.89 -15.70
CA THR A 20 -6.93 -16.68 -16.44
C THR A 20 -5.88 -16.30 -17.45
N ASP A 21 -6.30 -16.13 -18.71
CA ASP A 21 -5.42 -15.79 -19.83
C ASP A 21 -4.59 -14.53 -19.52
N GLY A 22 -3.30 -14.71 -19.29
CA GLY A 22 -2.32 -13.66 -19.03
C GLY A 22 -2.20 -13.11 -17.60
N LYS A 23 -2.96 -13.58 -16.60
CA LYS A 23 -2.80 -13.13 -15.20
C LYS A 23 -2.01 -14.14 -14.39
N LYS A 24 -0.91 -13.72 -13.77
CA LYS A 24 -0.10 -14.58 -12.88
C LYS A 24 -0.79 -14.69 -11.51
N GLU A 25 -1.08 -15.90 -11.06
CA GLU A 25 -1.53 -16.16 -9.69
C GLU A 25 -0.30 -16.40 -8.81
N VAL A 26 0.12 -15.36 -8.10
CA VAL A 26 1.32 -15.38 -7.25
C VAL A 26 0.91 -15.22 -5.78
N ASP A 27 1.48 -16.03 -4.90
CA ASP A 27 1.27 -15.90 -3.45
C ASP A 27 2.53 -16.25 -2.64
N ILE A 28 2.48 -15.98 -1.34
CA ILE A 28 3.51 -16.34 -0.37
C ILE A 28 3.05 -17.58 0.40
N VAL A 29 3.89 -18.61 0.41
CA VAL A 29 3.65 -19.84 1.17
C VAL A 29 4.84 -20.14 2.07
N PRO A 30 4.62 -20.73 3.25
CA PRO A 30 5.70 -21.34 4.02
C PRO A 30 6.41 -22.41 3.21
N SER A 31 7.74 -22.51 3.34
CA SER A 31 8.52 -23.56 2.70
C SER A 31 8.05 -24.96 3.11
N SER A 32 7.42 -25.09 4.29
CA SER A 32 6.81 -26.34 4.77
C SER A 32 5.57 -26.79 3.99
N TRP A 33 4.99 -25.93 3.15
CA TRP A 33 3.86 -26.28 2.28
C TRP A 33 4.33 -26.81 0.93
N LEU A 34 5.62 -26.71 0.64
CA LEU A 34 6.21 -27.10 -0.63
C LEU A 34 6.68 -28.55 -0.60
N THR A 35 6.43 -29.26 -1.69
CA THR A 35 6.95 -30.59 -1.95
C THR A 35 7.45 -30.67 -3.38
N GLN A 36 8.52 -31.42 -3.60
CA GLN A 36 9.10 -31.63 -4.92
C GLN A 36 8.93 -33.10 -5.29
N VAL A 37 8.31 -33.36 -6.44
CA VAL A 37 8.08 -34.70 -6.98
C VAL A 37 8.46 -34.65 -8.45
N ASP A 38 9.38 -35.52 -8.88
CA ASP A 38 9.80 -35.66 -10.28
C ASP A 38 10.17 -34.32 -10.95
N GLU A 39 11.04 -33.55 -10.29
CA GLU A 39 11.52 -32.21 -10.70
C GLU A 39 10.45 -31.09 -10.69
N GLU A 40 9.18 -31.44 -10.52
CA GLU A 40 8.09 -30.48 -10.39
C GLU A 40 7.88 -30.06 -8.92
N SER A 41 7.62 -28.77 -8.71
CA SER A 41 7.30 -28.22 -7.40
C SER A 41 5.79 -28.11 -7.21
N TYR A 42 5.33 -28.44 -6.02
CA TYR A 42 3.93 -28.40 -5.65
C TYR A 42 3.74 -27.71 -4.30
N SER A 43 2.60 -27.05 -4.11
CA SER A 43 2.21 -26.42 -2.86
C SER A 43 0.89 -27.01 -2.36
N TYR A 44 0.86 -27.38 -1.08
CA TYR A 44 -0.39 -27.71 -0.38
C TYR A 44 -1.10 -26.42 0.02
N TYR A 45 -2.34 -26.24 -0.43
CA TYR A 45 -3.08 -25.00 -0.25
C TYR A 45 -4.43 -25.23 0.44
N PRO A 46 -4.85 -24.35 1.38
CA PRO A 46 -6.13 -24.49 2.08
C PRO A 46 -7.33 -24.46 1.13
N ASP A 47 -8.47 -24.98 1.56
CA ASP A 47 -9.72 -24.82 0.81
C ASP A 47 -10.18 -23.35 0.76
N PRO A 48 -10.92 -22.93 -0.29
CA PRO A 48 -11.42 -21.55 -0.45
C PRO A 48 -12.15 -21.00 0.77
N ASP A 49 -12.90 -21.84 1.49
CA ASP A 49 -13.60 -21.47 2.73
C ASP A 49 -12.65 -20.95 3.82
N ASN A 50 -11.36 -21.31 3.76
CA ASN A 50 -10.33 -20.92 4.70
C ASN A 50 -9.44 -19.77 4.23
N TYR A 51 -9.67 -19.20 3.04
CA TYR A 51 -8.81 -18.13 2.50
C TYR A 51 -8.76 -16.88 3.39
N HIS A 52 -9.85 -16.57 4.11
CA HIS A 52 -9.87 -15.48 5.09
C HIS A 52 -8.90 -15.69 6.27
N LYS A 53 -8.38 -16.91 6.47
CA LYS A 53 -7.38 -17.26 7.51
C LYS A 53 -5.98 -17.46 6.94
N LEU A 54 -5.78 -17.29 5.64
CA LEU A 54 -4.54 -17.64 4.95
C LEU A 54 -3.34 -16.85 5.50
N ASP A 55 -3.44 -15.52 5.60
CA ASP A 55 -2.37 -14.67 6.13
C ASP A 55 -1.98 -15.08 7.56
N LYS A 56 -2.95 -15.53 8.37
CA LYS A 56 -2.68 -16.09 9.71
C LYS A 56 -1.94 -17.43 9.63
N TYR A 57 -2.37 -18.35 8.78
CA TYR A 57 -1.72 -19.66 8.63
C TYR A 57 -0.28 -19.55 8.13
N VAL A 58 -0.03 -18.61 7.20
CA VAL A 58 1.29 -18.31 6.68
C VAL A 58 2.18 -17.75 7.81
N GLN A 59 1.72 -16.73 8.54
CA GLN A 59 2.48 -16.14 9.65
C GLN A 59 2.78 -17.11 10.80
N GLU A 60 1.85 -18.01 11.11
CA GLU A 60 2.01 -19.02 12.16
C GLU A 60 2.84 -20.24 11.70
N LEU A 61 3.30 -20.28 10.45
CA LEU A 61 4.01 -21.41 9.84
C LEU A 61 3.29 -22.74 10.05
N ARG A 62 1.96 -22.70 9.97
CA ARG A 62 1.13 -23.87 10.26
C ARG A 62 1.46 -24.97 9.27
N ASN A 63 1.68 -26.20 9.74
CA ASN A 63 1.92 -27.32 8.82
C ASN A 63 0.72 -27.56 7.89
N ALA A 64 1.01 -27.92 6.65
CA ALA A 64 0.00 -28.32 5.68
C ALA A 64 -0.81 -29.52 6.21
N LYS A 65 -2.12 -29.49 5.98
CA LYS A 65 -2.99 -30.62 6.34
C LYS A 65 -3.08 -31.59 5.17
N ASN A 66 -3.25 -32.88 5.48
CA ASN A 66 -3.48 -33.91 4.46
C ASN A 66 -4.78 -33.68 3.66
N SER A 67 -5.71 -32.87 4.18
CA SER A 67 -6.95 -32.51 3.49
C SER A 67 -6.79 -31.35 2.50
N TRP A 68 -5.62 -30.70 2.45
CA TRP A 68 -5.39 -29.57 1.56
C TRP A 68 -5.12 -30.05 0.14
N SER A 69 -5.66 -29.31 -0.82
CA SER A 69 -5.45 -29.58 -2.23
C SER A 69 -4.01 -29.27 -2.62
N LYS A 70 -3.44 -30.09 -3.49
CA LYS A 70 -2.06 -29.96 -3.98
C LYS A 70 -2.09 -29.28 -5.35
N TYR A 71 -1.36 -28.18 -5.49
CA TYR A 71 -1.31 -27.40 -6.72
C TYR A 71 0.10 -27.36 -7.29
N PRO A 72 0.28 -27.49 -8.62
CA PRO A 72 1.58 -27.29 -9.25
C PRO A 72 2.00 -25.83 -9.09
N VAL A 73 3.26 -25.59 -8.74
CA VAL A 73 3.79 -24.25 -8.55
C VAL A 73 5.18 -24.07 -9.16
N GLN A 74 5.48 -22.85 -9.58
CA GLN A 74 6.83 -22.41 -9.86
C GLN A 74 7.34 -21.55 -8.72
N ILE A 75 8.46 -21.95 -8.10
CA ILE A 75 9.08 -21.19 -7.02
C ILE A 75 9.86 -20.02 -7.60
N ILE A 76 9.43 -18.80 -7.29
CA ILE A 76 10.06 -17.57 -7.78
C ILE A 76 11.30 -17.23 -6.96
N SER A 77 11.16 -17.22 -5.63
CA SER A 77 12.28 -16.97 -4.71
C SER A 77 11.93 -17.32 -3.26
N TYR A 78 12.95 -17.59 -2.43
CA TYR A 78 12.82 -17.71 -0.98
C TYR A 78 13.16 -16.39 -0.28
N ALA A 79 12.51 -16.11 0.86
CA ALA A 79 12.75 -14.91 1.65
C ALA A 79 12.17 -15.01 3.07
N ASP A 80 12.55 -14.07 3.94
CA ASP A 80 11.80 -13.81 5.18
C ASP A 80 10.40 -13.22 4.89
N TYR A 81 9.48 -13.27 5.86
CA TYR A 81 8.09 -12.80 5.65
C TYR A 81 7.98 -11.35 5.16
N SER A 82 8.83 -10.45 5.69
CA SER A 82 8.81 -9.03 5.34
C SER A 82 9.38 -8.79 3.95
N GLN A 83 10.39 -9.54 3.54
CA GLN A 83 10.93 -9.57 2.19
C GLN A 83 9.93 -10.19 1.21
N ALA A 84 9.29 -11.30 1.59
CA ALA A 84 8.29 -11.99 0.80
C ALA A 84 7.11 -11.06 0.47
N LYS A 85 6.55 -10.33 1.46
CA LYS A 85 5.50 -9.32 1.22
C LYS A 85 5.94 -8.20 0.27
N ARG A 86 7.19 -7.73 0.39
CA ARG A 86 7.74 -6.71 -0.52
C ARG A 86 7.89 -7.25 -1.93
N ARG A 87 8.36 -8.49 -2.10
CA ARG A 87 8.56 -9.15 -3.39
C ARG A 87 7.24 -9.53 -4.05
N LEU A 88 6.24 -10.02 -3.31
CA LEU A 88 4.89 -10.28 -3.80
C LEU A 88 4.24 -9.00 -4.35
N LYS A 89 4.38 -7.86 -3.66
CA LYS A 89 3.87 -6.59 -4.17
C LYS A 89 4.54 -6.18 -5.49
N ARG A 90 5.82 -6.53 -5.69
CA ARG A 90 6.57 -6.26 -6.93
C ARG A 90 6.25 -7.23 -8.06
N SER A 91 5.85 -8.47 -7.76
CA SER A 91 5.50 -9.45 -8.81
C SER A 91 4.24 -9.05 -9.58
N PHE A 92 3.36 -8.24 -8.99
CA PHE A 92 2.23 -7.64 -9.70
C PHE A 92 2.62 -6.50 -10.66
N THR A 93 3.82 -5.92 -10.54
CA THR A 93 4.24 -4.76 -11.33
C THR A 93 5.44 -5.02 -12.24
N THR A 94 6.26 -6.04 -11.94
CA THR A 94 7.52 -6.30 -12.63
C THR A 94 7.80 -7.80 -12.73
N THR A 95 8.45 -8.20 -13.83
CA THR A 95 8.83 -9.59 -14.11
C THR A 95 10.09 -10.06 -13.35
N ASN A 96 10.85 -9.15 -12.73
CA ASN A 96 12.13 -9.48 -12.09
C ASN A 96 12.06 -9.33 -10.56
N VAL A 97 11.75 -10.43 -9.88
CA VAL A 97 11.45 -10.46 -8.43
C VAL A 97 12.69 -10.78 -7.57
N LYS A 98 13.81 -11.20 -8.18
CA LYS A 98 14.98 -11.75 -7.46
C LYS A 98 16.00 -10.73 -6.95
N SER A 99 15.97 -9.46 -7.37
CA SER A 99 17.01 -8.49 -6.97
C SER A 99 16.85 -8.05 -5.50
N THR A 100 17.75 -8.56 -4.65
CA THR A 100 17.87 -8.24 -3.23
C THR A 100 19.34 -7.97 -2.91
N ASP A 101 19.90 -6.94 -3.54
CA ASP A 101 20.98 -6.12 -3.00
C ASP A 101 21.26 -5.00 -4.00
N GLU A 102 20.37 -4.02 -4.03
CA GLU A 102 20.74 -2.71 -4.54
C GLU A 102 20.06 -1.66 -3.69
N SER A 103 20.86 -1.10 -2.78
CA SER A 103 20.63 0.20 -2.18
C SER A 103 20.03 1.14 -3.23
N SER A 104 18.78 1.54 -3.02
CA SER A 104 18.19 2.78 -3.53
C SER A 104 18.81 3.29 -4.84
N ARG A 105 18.64 2.58 -5.96
CA ARG A 105 18.77 3.24 -7.26
C ARG A 105 17.44 3.89 -7.61
N PRO A 106 17.47 5.09 -8.21
CA PRO A 106 16.27 5.84 -8.53
C PRO A 106 15.41 5.00 -9.47
N ILE A 107 14.10 5.06 -9.25
CA ILE A 107 13.08 4.80 -10.25
C ILE A 107 13.63 5.31 -11.59
N GLY A 108 13.77 4.40 -12.56
CA GLY A 108 14.20 4.76 -13.91
C GLY A 108 13.41 5.99 -14.34
N LYS A 109 14.12 7.01 -14.83
CA LYS A 109 13.55 8.31 -15.20
C LYS A 109 12.19 8.08 -15.87
N PRO A 110 11.11 8.74 -15.43
CA PRO A 110 9.84 8.63 -16.13
C PRO A 110 10.11 8.89 -17.61
N LEU A 111 9.68 7.97 -18.46
CA LEU A 111 9.75 8.15 -19.90
C LEU A 111 8.95 9.41 -20.20
N MET A 112 9.64 10.52 -20.48
CA MET A 112 8.98 11.74 -20.94
C MET A 112 8.32 11.41 -22.27
N MET A 113 7.01 11.21 -22.24
CA MET A 113 6.20 11.25 -23.46
C MET A 113 6.32 12.67 -24.01
N SER A 114 6.76 12.80 -25.26
CA SER A 114 6.82 14.11 -25.89
C SER A 114 5.40 14.69 -25.96
N GLN A 115 5.29 16.00 -25.78
CA GLN A 115 4.02 16.72 -25.81
C GLN A 115 3.24 16.47 -27.12
N ALA A 116 3.95 16.21 -28.22
CA ALA A 116 3.39 15.82 -29.50
C ALA A 116 2.70 14.45 -29.49
N ARG A 117 3.22 13.49 -28.71
CA ARG A 117 2.64 12.14 -28.59
C ARG A 117 1.37 12.14 -27.75
N VAL A 118 1.34 12.93 -26.68
CA VAL A 118 0.15 13.16 -25.85
C VAL A 118 -0.94 13.86 -26.65
N LEU A 119 -0.60 14.85 -27.48
CA LEU A 119 -1.59 15.53 -28.35
C LEU A 119 -2.18 14.58 -29.40
N ASN A 120 -1.38 13.69 -30.00
CA ASN A 120 -1.89 12.72 -30.97
C ASN A 120 -2.84 11.71 -30.31
N GLU A 121 -2.50 11.20 -29.12
CA GLU A 121 -3.37 10.23 -28.42
C GLU A 121 -4.64 10.87 -27.84
N MET A 122 -4.62 12.17 -27.50
CA MET A 122 -5.81 12.90 -27.05
C MET A 122 -6.76 13.29 -28.20
N ASN A 123 -6.29 13.31 -29.45
CA ASN A 123 -7.11 13.62 -30.62
C ASN A 123 -7.79 12.39 -31.24
N ASP A 124 -7.41 11.17 -30.82
CA ASP A 124 -8.02 9.90 -31.27
C ASP A 124 -9.21 9.46 -30.40
N VAL A 125 -9.85 10.38 -29.68
CA VAL A 125 -11.11 10.10 -28.98
C VAL A 125 -12.23 10.02 -30.01
N LEU A 126 -12.53 8.80 -30.46
CA LEU A 126 -13.75 8.53 -31.23
C LEU A 126 -14.98 8.92 -30.40
N PRO A 127 -15.94 9.67 -30.96
CA PRO A 127 -17.16 10.01 -30.25
C PRO A 127 -17.96 8.74 -29.95
N MET A 128 -18.34 8.58 -28.69
CA MET A 128 -19.35 7.58 -28.30
C MET A 128 -20.65 7.90 -29.02
N HIS A 129 -21.09 6.98 -29.89
CA HIS A 129 -22.44 7.04 -30.43
C HIS A 129 -23.46 6.82 -29.30
N ASP A 130 -24.36 7.80 -29.20
CA ASP A 130 -25.51 7.80 -28.30
C ASP A 130 -26.62 6.94 -28.93
N GLU A 131 -26.82 5.74 -28.42
CA GLU A 131 -27.91 4.85 -28.82
C GLU A 131 -28.95 4.80 -27.69
N GLY A 132 -29.77 5.84 -27.65
CA GLY A 132 -30.99 5.93 -26.85
C GLY A 132 -32.23 6.11 -27.72
N SER A 133 -32.85 4.98 -28.10
CA SER A 133 -34.27 4.77 -28.47
C SER A 133 -35.02 5.80 -29.34
N SER A 134 -35.46 5.40 -30.53
CA SER A 134 -36.88 5.13 -30.84
C SER A 134 -37.14 4.95 -32.35
N SER A 135 -38.00 3.97 -32.65
CA SER A 135 -38.98 3.91 -33.75
C SER A 135 -38.54 4.13 -35.21
N GLY A 136 -38.50 3.01 -35.94
CA GLY A 136 -39.27 2.77 -37.17
C GLY A 136 -39.04 3.67 -38.39
N PHE A 137 -38.48 3.09 -39.46
CA PHE A 137 -39.15 2.94 -40.76
C PHE A 137 -38.32 2.03 -41.69
N ILE A 138 -39.00 0.96 -42.15
CA ILE A 138 -38.96 0.25 -43.44
C ILE A 138 -37.93 0.82 -44.45
N GLU A 139 -37.03 0.06 -45.11
CA GLU A 139 -37.38 -0.78 -46.25
C GLU A 139 -36.24 -1.70 -46.77
N LYS A 140 -36.61 -2.97 -46.97
CA LYS A 140 -36.19 -3.97 -48.00
C LYS A 140 -34.74 -3.94 -48.52
N ASN A 141 -34.06 -5.08 -48.35
CA ASN A 141 -33.78 -5.91 -49.52
C ASN A 141 -33.73 -7.41 -49.23
N LYS A 142 -34.42 -8.14 -50.11
CA LYS A 142 -34.66 -9.58 -50.08
C LYS A 142 -33.47 -10.31 -50.69
N SER A 143 -33.08 -11.44 -50.11
CA SER A 143 -32.75 -12.63 -50.89
C SER A 143 -33.16 -13.87 -50.12
N LYS A 144 -34.15 -14.56 -50.68
CA LYS A 144 -34.73 -15.81 -50.21
C LYS A 144 -33.79 -16.96 -50.60
N LYS A 145 -33.54 -17.88 -49.68
CA LYS A 145 -33.47 -19.32 -49.99
C LYS A 145 -34.10 -20.11 -48.86
N LYS A 146 -35.32 -20.58 -49.10
CA LYS A 146 -36.01 -21.64 -48.34
C LYS A 146 -35.47 -22.98 -48.85
N MET A 147 -35.18 -23.93 -47.95
CA MET A 147 -36.01 -25.12 -47.76
C MET A 147 -35.44 -26.06 -46.68
N ASN A 148 -36.29 -26.30 -45.68
CA ASN A 148 -36.69 -27.56 -45.07
C ASN A 148 -35.71 -28.57 -44.45
N SER A 149 -36.13 -28.94 -43.23
CA SER A 149 -36.14 -30.28 -42.61
C SER A 149 -34.81 -30.81 -42.11
N LYS A 150 -34.71 -31.13 -40.82
CA LYS A 150 -35.19 -32.40 -40.23
C LYS A 150 -34.66 -32.49 -38.80
N LEU A 151 -35.55 -32.82 -37.87
CA LEU A 151 -35.17 -33.30 -36.53
C LEU A 151 -34.17 -34.45 -36.66
N MET A 152 -33.11 -34.43 -35.86
CA MET A 152 -32.54 -35.65 -35.29
C MET A 152 -32.12 -35.40 -33.85
N VAL A 153 -33.03 -35.80 -32.96
CA VAL A 153 -32.77 -36.15 -31.57
C VAL A 153 -31.85 -37.37 -31.58
N LYS A 154 -30.61 -37.23 -31.11
CA LYS A 154 -29.79 -38.38 -30.71
C LYS A 154 -30.13 -38.73 -29.27
N LYS A 155 -30.91 -39.80 -29.10
CA LYS A 155 -30.96 -40.58 -27.85
C LYS A 155 -29.69 -41.42 -27.75
N ASN A 156 -29.08 -41.45 -26.57
CA ASN A 156 -28.83 -42.66 -25.77
C ASN A 156 -27.73 -42.40 -24.73
N SER A 157 -28.11 -42.43 -23.45
CA SER A 157 -27.45 -43.23 -22.43
C SER A 157 -28.32 -43.18 -21.17
N THR A 158 -29.19 -44.17 -21.07
CA THR A 158 -29.88 -44.60 -19.86
C THR A 158 -28.86 -44.94 -18.78
N ASP A 159 -28.98 -44.31 -17.61
CA ASP A 159 -28.60 -44.92 -16.35
C ASP A 159 -29.62 -44.51 -15.26
N THR A 160 -30.50 -45.46 -14.97
CA THR A 160 -31.03 -45.79 -13.64
C THR A 160 -31.65 -44.64 -12.81
N ILE A 161 -32.91 -44.29 -13.11
CA ILE A 161 -33.81 -43.70 -12.11
C ILE A 161 -34.56 -44.86 -11.46
N THR A 162 -34.13 -45.22 -10.26
CA THR A 162 -34.81 -46.14 -9.36
C THR A 162 -36.18 -45.55 -9.04
N MET A 163 -37.23 -46.32 -9.32
CA MET A 163 -38.61 -46.03 -8.92
C MET A 163 -38.71 -45.89 -7.41
N ILE A 164 -39.12 -44.71 -6.93
CA ILE A 164 -39.76 -44.56 -5.63
C ILE A 164 -41.23 -44.26 -5.91
N SER A 165 -42.06 -45.21 -5.53
CA SER A 165 -43.52 -45.16 -5.56
C SER A 165 -44.06 -44.13 -4.58
N GLU A 166 -44.93 -43.26 -5.10
CA GLU A 166 -46.12 -42.68 -4.48
C GLU A 166 -46.10 -42.38 -2.97
N ALA A 167 -45.78 -41.13 -2.64
CA ALA A 167 -46.52 -40.35 -1.65
C ALA A 167 -46.77 -38.98 -2.26
N ARG A 168 -47.99 -38.70 -2.71
CA ARG A 168 -48.42 -37.35 -3.12
C ARG A 168 -48.66 -36.52 -1.85
N GLU A 169 -47.58 -36.11 -1.19
CA GLU A 169 -47.63 -34.89 -0.39
C GLU A 169 -47.58 -33.72 -1.38
N GLY A 170 -48.68 -32.98 -1.49
CA GLY A 170 -48.71 -31.77 -2.28
C GLY A 170 -47.62 -30.84 -1.76
N ILE A 171 -46.65 -30.49 -2.61
CA ILE A 171 -45.62 -29.51 -2.28
C ILE A 171 -46.36 -28.24 -1.87
N ASP A 172 -46.23 -27.84 -0.60
CA ASP A 172 -46.80 -26.61 -0.10
C ASP A 172 -46.17 -25.43 -0.85
N LEU A 173 -46.94 -24.91 -1.80
CA LEU A 173 -46.52 -23.85 -2.69
C LEU A 173 -46.14 -22.58 -1.91
N GLU A 174 -46.70 -22.40 -0.71
CA GLU A 174 -46.46 -21.21 0.09
C GLU A 174 -45.11 -21.30 0.82
N SER A 175 -44.79 -22.47 1.39
CA SER A 175 -43.45 -22.76 1.93
C SER A 175 -42.36 -22.63 0.87
N LEU A 176 -42.60 -23.10 -0.37
CA LEU A 176 -41.65 -22.96 -1.47
C LEU A 176 -41.44 -21.49 -1.88
N LYS A 177 -42.50 -20.70 -1.97
CA LYS A 177 -42.41 -19.25 -2.25
C LYS A 177 -41.66 -18.50 -1.15
N GLU A 178 -41.90 -18.85 0.11
CA GLU A 178 -41.23 -18.22 1.24
C GLU A 178 -39.73 -18.55 1.24
N PHE A 179 -39.37 -19.80 0.94
CA PHE A 179 -37.98 -20.22 0.77
C PHE A 179 -37.28 -19.49 -0.38
N ILE A 180 -37.91 -19.39 -1.54
CA ILE A 180 -37.36 -18.66 -2.71
C ILE A 180 -37.17 -17.18 -2.35
N SER A 181 -38.14 -16.57 -1.67
CA SER A 181 -38.10 -15.16 -1.27
C SER A 181 -37.03 -14.89 -0.22
N ALA A 182 -36.83 -15.83 0.72
CA ALA A 182 -35.74 -15.78 1.70
C ALA A 182 -34.37 -15.88 1.01
N LYS A 183 -34.20 -16.82 0.06
CA LYS A 183 -32.96 -16.96 -0.71
C LYS A 183 -32.67 -15.74 -1.60
N MET A 184 -33.68 -15.17 -2.23
CA MET A 184 -33.52 -13.94 -3.02
C MET A 184 -33.12 -12.74 -2.14
N ARG A 185 -33.69 -12.62 -0.93
CA ARG A 185 -33.26 -11.59 0.05
C ARG A 185 -31.82 -11.79 0.49
N GLU A 186 -31.43 -13.03 0.79
CA GLU A 186 -30.05 -13.36 1.18
C GLU A 186 -29.04 -13.00 0.08
N GLN A 187 -29.33 -13.35 -1.17
CA GLN A 187 -28.50 -12.96 -2.32
C GLN A 187 -28.45 -11.44 -2.50
N THR A 188 -29.59 -10.76 -2.36
CA THR A 188 -29.67 -9.30 -2.46
C THR A 188 -28.77 -8.62 -1.40
N GLU A 189 -28.79 -9.11 -0.16
CA GLU A 189 -27.93 -8.57 0.91
C GLU A 189 -26.45 -8.93 0.72
N SER A 190 -26.14 -10.08 0.12
CA SER A 190 -24.77 -10.41 -0.28
C SER A 190 -24.23 -9.42 -1.31
N VAL A 191 -25.01 -9.15 -2.37
CA VAL A 191 -24.65 -8.19 -3.43
C VAL A 191 -24.52 -6.78 -2.87
N LYS A 192 -25.44 -6.33 -2.01
CA LYS A 192 -25.35 -5.01 -1.36
C LYS A 192 -24.07 -4.88 -0.54
N ARG A 193 -23.69 -5.90 0.24
CA ARG A 193 -22.45 -5.88 1.02
C ARG A 193 -21.21 -5.78 0.13
N TYR A 194 -21.18 -6.54 -0.96
CA TYR A 194 -20.12 -6.44 -1.96
C TYR A 194 -20.01 -5.03 -2.54
N LEU A 195 -21.13 -4.45 -2.99
CA LEU A 195 -21.17 -3.09 -3.54
C LEU A 195 -20.71 -2.01 -2.54
N ILE A 196 -21.10 -2.15 -1.26
CA ILE A 196 -20.65 -1.21 -0.21
C ILE A 196 -19.14 -1.31 0.00
N ASN A 197 -18.57 -2.52 -0.02
CA ASN A 197 -17.14 -2.72 0.15
C ASN A 197 -16.35 -2.20 -1.06
N GLU A 198 -16.81 -2.49 -2.28
CA GLU A 198 -16.24 -1.95 -3.52
C GLU A 198 -16.28 -0.41 -3.53
N LYS A 199 -17.41 0.18 -3.16
CA LYS A 199 -17.55 1.64 -3.02
C LYS A 199 -16.50 2.20 -2.05
N LYS A 200 -16.28 1.57 -0.90
CA LYS A 200 -15.28 2.00 0.08
C LYS A 200 -13.86 1.87 -0.46
N SER A 201 -13.56 0.78 -1.18
CA SER A 201 -12.26 0.57 -1.82
C SER A 201 -11.98 1.65 -2.86
N LEU A 202 -12.93 1.89 -3.77
CA LEU A 202 -12.81 2.94 -4.79
C LEU A 202 -12.67 4.32 -4.16
N GLN A 203 -13.42 4.64 -3.10
CA GLN A 203 -13.28 5.91 -2.40
C GLN A 203 -11.89 6.06 -1.76
N TYR A 204 -11.33 4.99 -1.21
CA TYR A 204 -9.97 4.99 -0.67
C TYR A 204 -8.93 5.21 -1.76
N ASP A 205 -9.04 4.49 -2.87
CA ASP A 205 -8.13 4.60 -4.00
C ASP A 205 -8.21 6.00 -4.63
N MET A 206 -9.42 6.54 -4.82
CA MET A 206 -9.61 7.92 -5.28
C MET A 206 -8.96 8.92 -4.35
N LYS A 207 -9.13 8.79 -3.02
CA LYS A 207 -8.49 9.68 -2.06
C LYS A 207 -6.97 9.60 -2.16
N LYS A 208 -6.42 8.39 -2.27
CA LYS A 208 -5.00 8.15 -2.45
C LYS A 208 -4.47 8.75 -3.75
N TYR A 209 -5.16 8.57 -4.87
CA TYR A 209 -4.81 9.19 -6.15
C TYR A 209 -4.86 10.72 -6.07
N VAL A 210 -5.87 11.29 -5.42
CA VAL A 210 -5.96 12.74 -5.19
C VAL A 210 -4.79 13.22 -4.34
N ASP A 211 -4.41 12.49 -3.29
CA ASP A 211 -3.25 12.83 -2.45
C ASP A 211 -1.94 12.70 -3.24
N GLU A 212 -1.78 11.68 -4.08
CA GLU A 212 -0.64 11.52 -5.00
C GLU A 212 -0.57 12.67 -6.02
N ILE A 213 -1.69 13.06 -6.61
CA ILE A 213 -1.78 14.20 -7.53
C ILE A 213 -1.46 15.50 -6.81
N LYS A 214 -2.02 15.74 -5.61
CA LYS A 214 -1.68 16.91 -4.78
C LYS A 214 -0.19 16.94 -4.46
N ASN A 215 0.39 15.81 -4.07
CA ASN A 215 1.82 15.69 -3.80
C ASN A 215 2.66 15.98 -5.04
N THR A 216 2.25 15.48 -6.21
CA THR A 216 2.91 15.72 -7.49
C THR A 216 2.81 17.19 -7.92
N LEU A 217 1.65 17.81 -7.70
CA LEU A 217 1.39 19.20 -8.05
C LEU A 217 2.10 20.17 -7.09
N ILE A 218 2.25 19.80 -5.82
CA ILE A 218 3.13 20.49 -4.86
C ILE A 218 4.60 20.32 -5.28
N ALA A 219 5.03 19.12 -5.70
CA ALA A 219 6.37 18.90 -6.26
C ALA A 219 6.65 19.82 -7.45
N ASN A 220 5.66 19.94 -8.34
CA ASN A 220 5.77 20.76 -9.54
C ASN A 220 5.62 22.26 -9.23
N LYS A 221 4.86 22.66 -8.21
CA LYS A 221 4.82 24.06 -7.74
C LYS A 221 6.10 24.47 -7.01
N VAL A 222 6.74 23.54 -6.31
CA VAL A 222 8.12 23.70 -5.83
C VAL A 222 9.07 23.80 -7.02
N ALA A 223 8.83 23.06 -8.12
CA ALA A 223 9.58 23.19 -9.36
C ALA A 223 9.27 24.48 -10.16
N THR A 224 8.15 25.17 -9.93
CA THR A 224 7.87 26.48 -10.54
C THR A 224 8.62 27.64 -9.89
N ASN A 225 9.38 27.38 -8.80
CA ASN A 225 10.47 28.25 -8.38
C ASN A 225 11.80 27.48 -8.47
N PRO A 226 12.46 27.46 -9.65
CA PRO A 226 13.70 26.72 -9.89
C PRO A 226 14.92 27.19 -9.08
N GLN A 227 14.78 28.09 -8.10
CA GLN A 227 15.91 28.72 -7.40
C GLN A 227 16.13 28.25 -5.95
N GLN A 228 15.22 27.47 -5.36
CA GLN A 228 15.43 26.95 -4.00
C GLN A 228 15.64 25.43 -4.01
N SER A 229 16.83 25.02 -4.47
CA SER A 229 17.32 23.66 -4.25
C SER A 229 17.60 23.44 -2.75
N ALA A 230 17.59 22.19 -2.30
CA ALA A 230 17.98 21.87 -0.91
C ALA A 230 19.36 22.44 -0.57
N SER A 231 20.27 22.50 -1.54
CA SER A 231 21.62 23.05 -1.39
C SER A 231 21.62 24.54 -1.09
N SER A 232 20.81 25.35 -1.80
CA SER A 232 20.77 26.80 -1.55
C SER A 232 20.13 27.14 -0.21
N ALA A 233 19.14 26.36 0.24
CA ALA A 233 18.59 26.48 1.59
C ALA A 233 19.65 26.15 2.65
N ILE A 234 20.43 25.08 2.47
CA ILE A 234 21.50 24.70 3.41
C ILE A 234 22.61 25.75 3.44
N GLU A 235 23.02 26.28 2.30
CA GLU A 235 24.01 27.37 2.21
C GLU A 235 23.53 28.63 2.95
N THR A 236 22.25 28.98 2.80
CA THR A 236 21.66 30.16 3.48
C THR A 236 21.58 29.96 5.00
N LEU A 237 21.35 28.73 5.48
CA LEU A 237 21.36 28.42 6.91
C LEU A 237 22.78 28.59 7.51
N ASN A 238 23.82 28.37 6.70
CA ASN A 238 25.23 28.52 7.06
C ASN A 238 25.58 27.81 8.37
N VAL A 239 25.17 26.54 8.47
CA VAL A 239 25.40 25.67 9.62
C VAL A 239 25.64 24.25 9.15
N GLU A 240 26.51 23.51 9.84
CA GLU A 240 26.68 22.08 9.60
C GLU A 240 25.47 21.31 10.13
N LEU A 241 24.77 20.58 9.26
CA LEU A 241 23.63 19.75 9.62
C LEU A 241 24.00 18.25 9.57
N PRO A 242 23.55 17.43 10.52
CA PRO A 242 22.79 17.80 11.73
C PRO A 242 23.68 18.48 12.79
N ILE A 243 23.11 19.43 13.53
CA ILE A 243 23.82 20.20 14.56
C ILE A 243 24.25 19.30 15.72
N LYS A 244 25.55 19.29 15.99
CA LYS A 244 26.20 18.36 16.92
C LYS A 244 26.25 18.88 18.37
N ASN A 245 26.33 20.19 18.55
CA ASN A 245 26.58 20.82 19.85
C ASN A 245 25.41 21.70 20.30
N LEU A 246 25.19 21.76 21.61
CA LEU A 246 24.13 22.56 22.20
C LEU A 246 24.33 24.07 21.95
N GLY A 247 25.57 24.57 22.11
CA GLY A 247 25.88 25.97 21.88
C GLY A 247 25.63 26.40 20.43
N ASP A 248 26.01 25.55 19.47
CA ASP A 248 25.77 25.80 18.05
C ASP A 248 24.27 25.85 17.74
N PHE A 249 23.48 24.94 18.35
CA PHE A 249 22.03 24.94 18.19
C PHE A 249 21.38 26.18 18.79
N GLN A 250 21.81 26.63 19.97
CA GLN A 250 21.28 27.85 20.59
C GLN A 250 21.59 29.08 19.75
N LYS A 251 22.83 29.22 19.25
CA LYS A 251 23.21 30.30 18.35
C LYS A 251 22.39 30.26 17.05
N PHE A 252 22.22 29.06 16.49
CA PHE A 252 21.37 28.84 15.31
C PHE A 252 19.93 29.29 15.56
N ASP A 253 19.33 28.92 16.69
CA ASP A 253 17.93 29.26 17.01
C ASP A 253 17.73 30.76 17.26
N THR A 254 18.71 31.43 17.89
CA THR A 254 18.72 32.89 18.01
C THR A 254 18.83 33.57 16.64
N ASP A 255 19.72 33.07 15.77
CA ASP A 255 19.89 33.55 14.39
C ASP A 255 18.57 33.46 13.58
N LEU A 256 17.71 32.46 13.82
CA LEU A 256 16.40 32.34 13.16
C LEU A 256 15.43 33.46 13.58
N THR A 257 15.56 33.96 14.81
CA THR A 257 14.74 35.06 15.33
C THR A 257 15.17 36.39 14.72
N GLU A 258 16.48 36.59 14.55
CA GLU A 258 17.07 37.84 14.06
C GLU A 258 17.06 37.94 12.52
N LYS A 259 17.25 36.83 11.81
CA LYS A 259 17.45 36.81 10.36
C LYS A 259 16.30 36.09 9.66
N ALA A 260 15.39 36.88 9.10
CA ALA A 260 14.26 36.37 8.31
C ALA A 260 14.70 35.45 7.14
N SER A 261 15.85 35.71 6.53
CA SER A 261 16.41 34.88 5.46
C SER A 261 16.75 33.46 5.94
N LYS A 262 17.33 33.32 7.14
CA LYS A 262 17.61 32.01 7.74
C LYS A 262 16.34 31.28 8.13
N ARG A 263 15.35 32.00 8.64
CA ARG A 263 14.03 31.44 8.94
C ARG A 263 13.37 30.85 7.69
N GLU A 264 13.31 31.61 6.59
CA GLU A 264 12.72 31.12 5.35
C GLU A 264 13.51 29.95 4.76
N ALA A 265 14.85 30.00 4.83
CA ALA A 265 15.68 28.88 4.41
C ALA A 265 15.39 27.60 5.21
N LEU A 266 15.11 27.72 6.52
CA LEU A 266 14.75 26.58 7.36
C LEU A 266 13.38 26.01 6.99
N LEU A 267 12.39 26.88 6.74
CA LEU A 267 11.07 26.46 6.27
C LEU A 267 11.17 25.70 4.95
N THR A 268 11.90 26.24 3.98
CA THR A 268 12.18 25.57 2.69
C THR A 268 12.88 24.23 2.89
N PHE A 269 13.93 24.19 3.74
CA PHE A 269 14.62 22.94 4.07
C PHE A 269 13.66 21.89 4.64
N PHE A 270 12.79 22.27 5.57
CA PHE A 270 11.80 21.37 6.16
C PHE A 270 10.77 20.89 5.14
N ARG A 271 10.21 21.78 4.31
CA ARG A 271 9.26 21.43 3.22
C ARG A 271 9.86 20.34 2.34
N ILE A 272 11.13 20.48 1.96
CA ILE A 272 11.87 19.48 1.17
C ILE A 272 12.03 18.17 1.97
N LYS A 273 12.46 18.22 3.23
CA LYS A 273 12.70 17.02 4.04
C LYS A 273 11.44 16.19 4.29
N ILE A 274 10.29 16.84 4.46
CA ILE A 274 9.04 16.13 4.73
C ILE A 274 8.25 15.80 3.47
N PHE A 275 8.76 16.07 2.26
CA PHE A 275 8.01 15.98 1.00
C PHE A 275 7.17 14.69 0.83
N GLY A 276 7.68 13.53 1.22
CA GLY A 276 6.96 12.25 1.14
C GLY A 276 6.16 11.83 2.40
N GLU A 277 6.12 12.66 3.45
CA GLU A 277 5.44 12.33 4.70
C GLU A 277 3.99 12.82 4.73
N ASN A 278 3.10 11.98 5.25
CA ASN A 278 1.66 12.23 5.36
C ASN A 278 1.14 12.19 6.81
N THR A 279 2.04 12.03 7.79
CA THR A 279 1.68 12.04 9.21
C THR A 279 2.52 13.06 9.96
N ALA A 280 1.96 13.70 10.99
CA ALA A 280 2.71 14.66 11.79
C ALA A 280 3.92 14.00 12.47
N LYS A 281 3.78 12.73 12.89
CA LYS A 281 4.88 11.94 13.47
C LYS A 281 6.02 11.73 12.47
N GLY A 282 5.70 11.38 11.23
CA GLY A 282 6.67 11.20 10.15
C GLY A 282 7.40 12.51 9.84
N CYS A 283 6.66 13.61 9.70
CA CYS A 283 7.21 14.94 9.50
C CYS A 283 8.19 15.35 10.61
N ILE A 284 7.76 15.26 11.88
CA ILE A 284 8.61 15.56 13.04
C ILE A 284 9.89 14.73 12.99
N THR A 285 9.77 13.42 12.72
CA THR A 285 10.92 12.52 12.72
C THR A 285 11.93 12.92 11.64
N LYS A 286 11.48 13.22 10.42
CA LYS A 286 12.38 13.62 9.33
C LYS A 286 13.00 15.00 9.56
N MET A 287 12.23 16.00 9.98
CA MET A 287 12.74 17.34 10.25
C MET A 287 13.77 17.33 11.37
N ALA A 288 13.40 16.77 12.53
CA ALA A 288 14.24 16.85 13.71
C ALA A 288 15.50 15.99 13.58
N SER A 289 15.41 14.79 12.98
CA SER A 289 16.61 13.95 12.74
C SER A 289 17.56 14.54 11.68
N ALA A 290 17.05 15.36 10.76
CA ALA A 290 17.88 16.05 9.79
C ALA A 290 18.53 17.33 10.36
N LEU A 291 17.94 17.92 11.40
CA LEU A 291 18.40 19.18 11.98
C LEU A 291 19.36 18.98 13.15
N ILE A 292 19.03 18.10 14.11
CA ILE A 292 19.78 17.97 15.36
C ILE A 292 20.22 16.54 15.60
N THR A 293 21.41 16.39 16.18
CA THR A 293 21.89 15.11 16.67
C THR A 293 21.30 14.77 18.04
N LYS A 294 21.46 13.50 18.45
CA LYS A 294 21.13 13.03 19.81
C LYS A 294 21.79 13.84 20.92
N ASN A 295 23.00 14.35 20.65
CA ASN A 295 23.75 15.12 21.64
C ASN A 295 23.08 16.46 21.95
N VAL A 296 22.38 17.07 20.98
CA VAL A 296 21.54 18.24 21.20
C VAL A 296 20.20 17.81 21.79
N GLU A 297 19.57 16.79 21.20
CA GLU A 297 18.25 16.25 21.61
C GLU A 297 18.16 15.96 23.12
N LYS A 298 19.21 15.36 23.71
CA LYS A 298 19.23 14.97 25.13
C LYS A 298 19.04 16.15 26.10
N ASN A 299 19.43 17.36 25.70
CA ASN A 299 19.34 18.57 26.52
C ASN A 299 17.95 19.20 26.51
N TYR A 300 17.07 18.78 25.60
CA TYR A 300 15.75 19.36 25.41
C TYR A 300 14.64 18.42 25.82
N SER A 301 13.51 19.02 26.20
CA SER A 301 12.23 18.34 26.38
C SER A 301 11.13 19.18 25.73
N GLY A 302 9.98 18.58 25.45
CA GLY A 302 8.88 19.28 24.78
C GLY A 302 8.44 20.56 25.50
N THR A 303 8.44 20.57 26.85
CA THR A 303 7.97 21.73 27.65
C THR A 303 8.89 22.13 28.81
N GLY A 304 10.15 21.67 28.83
CA GLY A 304 11.12 22.01 29.89
C GLY A 304 10.90 21.32 31.25
N LYS A 305 10.24 20.16 31.30
CA LYS A 305 9.95 19.46 32.57
C LYS A 305 11.23 18.94 33.23
N LYS A 306 11.32 19.05 34.55
CA LYS A 306 12.33 18.36 35.37
C LYS A 306 12.01 16.87 35.39
N ILE A 307 12.96 16.03 34.95
CA ILE A 307 12.84 14.57 35.03
C ILE A 307 14.08 14.10 35.80
N LYS A 308 13.87 13.42 36.94
CA LYS A 308 14.95 12.90 37.80
C LYS A 308 15.96 13.97 38.27
N GLY A 309 15.49 15.16 38.65
CA GLY A 309 16.33 16.23 39.20
C GLY A 309 17.05 17.10 38.16
N GLU A 310 17.26 16.60 36.94
CA GLU A 310 17.85 17.37 35.84
C GLU A 310 16.77 18.16 35.07
N ARG A 311 16.99 19.47 34.93
CA ARG A 311 16.09 20.37 34.17
C ARG A 311 16.52 20.42 32.72
N LYS A 312 15.75 19.80 31.84
CA LYS A 312 15.93 19.94 30.38
C LYS A 312 15.42 21.29 29.89
N LEU A 313 16.01 21.80 28.82
CA LEU A 313 15.57 23.01 28.13
C LEU A 313 14.21 22.81 27.46
N ASN A 314 13.47 23.91 27.25
CA ASN A 314 12.16 23.88 26.61
C ASN A 314 12.30 23.98 25.09
N PHE A 315 12.02 22.89 24.37
CA PHE A 315 12.09 22.90 22.91
C PHE A 315 10.92 23.65 22.28
N SER A 316 9.72 23.63 22.87
CA SER A 316 8.57 24.34 22.29
C SER A 316 8.71 25.86 22.30
N ALA A 317 9.68 26.38 23.05
CA ALA A 317 9.99 27.81 23.10
C ALA A 317 10.96 28.26 21.98
N THR A 318 11.55 27.31 21.25
CA THR A 318 12.54 27.60 20.19
C THR A 318 11.86 28.11 18.92
N GLU A 319 12.54 28.95 18.15
CA GLU A 319 12.04 29.39 16.84
C GLU A 319 12.02 28.22 15.84
N THR A 320 12.97 27.30 15.98
CA THR A 320 13.00 26.01 15.30
C THR A 320 11.70 25.24 15.46
N PHE A 321 11.16 25.15 16.68
CA PHE A 321 9.89 24.46 16.93
C PHE A 321 8.72 25.12 16.19
N LYS A 322 8.66 26.46 16.19
CA LYS A 322 7.62 27.18 15.46
C LYS A 322 7.72 26.92 13.96
N CYS A 323 8.94 26.94 13.40
CA CYS A 323 9.17 26.60 12.00
C CYS A 323 8.70 25.17 11.67
N MET A 324 8.96 24.20 12.56
CA MET A 324 8.45 22.83 12.37
C MET A 324 6.92 22.77 12.42
N GLU A 325 6.29 23.51 13.33
CA GLU A 325 4.84 23.56 13.47
C GLU A 325 4.18 24.21 12.25
N ASP A 326 4.72 25.33 11.77
CA ASP A 326 4.26 26.06 10.59
C ASP A 326 4.26 25.16 9.35
N VAL A 327 5.37 24.48 9.08
CA VAL A 327 5.50 23.61 7.89
C VAL A 327 4.57 22.39 7.98
N VAL A 328 4.32 21.86 9.18
CA VAL A 328 3.40 20.74 9.36
C VAL A 328 1.95 21.17 9.18
N LYS A 329 1.57 22.34 9.71
CA LYS A 329 0.23 22.92 9.49
C LYS A 329 0.00 23.28 8.03
N GLU A 330 1.00 23.88 7.38
CA GLU A 330 0.97 24.19 5.94
C GLU A 330 0.72 22.92 5.11
N LYS A 331 1.40 21.83 5.45
CA LYS A 331 1.34 20.59 4.69
C LYS A 331 0.09 19.74 4.95
N LEU A 332 -0.26 19.54 6.22
CA LEU A 332 -1.30 18.58 6.64
C LEU A 332 -2.66 19.26 6.91
N GLY A 333 -2.70 20.59 6.97
CA GLY A 333 -3.87 21.37 7.34
C GLY A 333 -4.25 21.21 8.82
N ASP A 334 -5.46 21.64 9.17
CA ASP A 334 -6.06 21.42 10.49
C ASP A 334 -6.58 19.98 10.60
N CYS A 335 -5.63 19.06 10.77
CA CYS A 335 -5.90 17.64 10.91
C CYS A 335 -5.95 17.22 12.40
N GLU A 336 -6.73 16.20 12.75
CA GLU A 336 -6.66 15.58 14.09
C GLU A 336 -5.23 15.16 14.44
N ASP A 337 -4.49 14.72 13.41
CA ASP A 337 -3.10 14.32 13.55
C ASP A 337 -2.14 15.50 13.79
N CYS A 338 -2.61 16.72 13.65
CA CYS A 338 -1.87 17.96 13.87
C CYS A 338 -2.12 18.48 15.30
N LYS A 339 -3.17 17.98 15.97
CA LYS A 339 -3.44 18.28 17.38
C LYS A 339 -2.32 17.75 18.28
N HIS A 340 -2.08 18.48 19.36
CA HIS A 340 -1.04 18.18 20.34
C HIS A 340 0.37 18.05 19.73
N PHE A 341 0.69 18.87 18.72
CA PHE A 341 2.00 18.89 18.06
C PHE A 341 3.16 18.95 19.06
N ALA A 342 3.09 19.86 20.04
CA ALA A 342 4.07 19.95 21.14
C ALA A 342 4.25 18.63 21.91
N GLY A 343 3.15 17.90 22.16
CA GLY A 343 3.20 16.58 22.81
C GLY A 343 3.81 15.51 21.91
N LYS A 344 3.62 15.58 20.58
CA LYS A 344 4.26 14.67 19.63
C LYS A 344 5.78 14.94 19.53
N VAL A 345 6.20 16.20 19.49
CA VAL A 345 7.61 16.59 19.54
C VAL A 345 8.24 16.19 20.89
N GLY A 346 7.53 16.43 22.01
CA GLY A 346 7.99 16.00 23.33
C GLY A 346 8.20 14.49 23.44
N ARG A 347 7.27 13.68 22.90
CA ARG A 347 7.43 12.22 22.80
C ARG A 347 8.58 11.83 21.87
N TRP A 348 8.79 12.59 20.80
CA TRP A 348 9.92 12.34 19.91
C TRP A 348 11.25 12.58 20.64
N LEU A 349 11.39 13.68 21.38
CA LEU A 349 12.57 14.02 22.19
C LEU A 349 12.81 13.03 23.35
N SER A 350 11.76 12.39 23.87
CA SER A 350 11.87 11.42 24.96
C SER A 350 12.14 9.98 24.48
N GLY A 351 11.85 9.68 23.22
CA GLY A 351 11.96 8.34 22.61
C GLY A 351 13.40 7.89 22.32
N GLN A 352 14.40 8.53 22.93
CA GLN A 352 15.83 8.38 22.63
C GLN A 352 16.34 6.93 22.77
N GLY A 353 15.75 6.14 23.67
CA GLY A 353 16.24 4.82 24.05
C GLY A 353 16.04 3.71 23.01
N ASP A 354 15.15 3.88 22.03
CA ASP A 354 14.77 2.82 21.08
C ASP A 354 15.29 3.05 19.65
N ARG A 355 15.94 4.18 19.36
CA ARG A 355 16.25 4.58 17.97
C ARG A 355 17.62 4.17 17.44
N GLU A 356 18.64 4.00 18.29
CA GLU A 356 19.88 3.28 17.89
C GLU A 356 20.45 2.57 19.12
N GLN A 357 20.26 1.25 19.22
CA GLN A 357 20.94 0.39 20.21
C GLN A 357 20.84 0.81 21.69
N GLY A 358 19.90 1.67 22.09
CA GLY A 358 19.81 2.18 23.47
C GLY A 358 19.46 1.13 24.53
N ARG A 359 19.19 -0.13 24.14
CA ARG A 359 19.21 -1.30 25.04
C ARG A 359 20.63 -1.72 25.42
N LYS A 360 21.60 -1.67 24.50
CA LYS A 360 23.02 -2.02 24.73
C LYS A 360 23.76 -1.03 25.65
N GLN A 361 23.40 0.25 25.59
CA GLN A 361 24.05 1.25 26.47
C GLN A 361 23.50 1.22 27.91
N ARG A 362 22.27 0.75 28.12
CA ARG A 362 21.70 0.55 29.47
C ARG A 362 22.31 -0.64 30.22
N SER A 363 22.82 -1.65 29.50
CA SER A 363 23.52 -2.78 30.11
C SER A 363 24.99 -2.50 30.45
N LEU A 364 25.55 -1.39 29.99
CA LEU A 364 26.94 -0.99 30.27
C LEU A 364 27.07 0.06 31.38
N SER A 365 25.94 0.57 31.89
CA SER A 365 25.88 1.62 32.92
C SER A 365 25.20 1.14 34.20
N LEU A 366 25.21 -0.17 34.47
CA LEU A 366 24.78 -0.76 35.73
C LEU A 366 25.98 -1.34 36.46
#